data_AF-A0A957J4Q7-F1
#
_entry.id   AF-A0A957J4Q7-F1
#
_cell.length_a   1.000
_cell.length_b   1.000
_cell.length_c   1.000
_cell.angle_alpha   90.00
_cell.angle_beta   90.00
_cell.angle_gamma   90.00
#
_symmetry.space_group_name_H-M   'P 1'
#
loop_
_entity.id
_entity.type
_entity.pdbx_description
1 polymer ?
#
loop_
_entity_poly.entity_id
_entity_poly.type
_entity_poly.pdbx_seq_one_letter_code
_entity_poly.pdbx_strand_id
1 'polypeptide(L)'
;MFGGLGVWAQGEPSEPQTFDDPIIVKNPPLQLLPDGQVWQPVDLEPAAPLNFDTPLAIDAASNSCSTATTLPIPGGDITTITNFTQEASDPVLSCMWGAPTSSTGFRTAWYKFTAASSGSISIDTFGSNYDTVLAIWKDVSPDGVLDPCTDFAAYLQSVACKDDSRGLTSNQTITVRKGETFYIEVADWEAAAPSPKSVQITALQMPFDSHWTLETSMPTGLSRHATAVAGSSIYVIGGQKSQLGTVDIVNSLKRYETTTNQWFTLQSMPGTGYSNTTAAYVDGPNDNGRIYLPSGYVGGAYDMTHWAYDIQGGYWQSRTSLTTAIPGTQPFAWATAVADPSINGYYLVGGLASTEPFTPTATVKNEMYLYLPSSDTWLPRPSMNSARYAHTGALVNGRVCVAGGISNNNILLV
;
A
#
# COMPACT_ATOMS: atom_id res chain seq x y z
N MET A 1 60.49 -10.50 5.45
CA MET A 1 60.98 -9.12 5.24
C MET A 1 60.24 -8.59 4.01
N PHE A 2 59.59 -7.42 4.14
CA PHE A 2 58.56 -6.81 3.27
C PHE A 2 57.21 -7.56 3.21
N GLY A 3 56.03 -6.98 3.43
CA GLY A 3 55.64 -5.60 3.75
C GLY A 3 54.23 -5.30 3.18
N GLY A 4 53.33 -4.75 3.99
CA GLY A 4 51.99 -4.24 3.61
C GLY A 4 50.96 -4.48 4.73
N LEU A 5 50.90 -3.67 5.81
CA LEU A 5 50.18 -2.38 5.96
C LEU A 5 48.70 -2.53 5.57
N GLY A 6 47.76 -2.68 6.52
CA GLY A 6 47.08 -1.60 7.27
C GLY A 6 45.72 -1.31 6.61
N VAL A 7 44.60 -0.93 7.24
CA VAL A 7 44.28 -0.30 8.53
C VAL A 7 42.77 -0.53 8.78
N TRP A 8 42.34 -0.54 10.05
CA TRP A 8 40.94 -0.50 10.47
C TRP A 8 40.27 0.84 10.13
N ALA A 9 39.00 0.82 9.75
CA ALA A 9 38.10 1.96 9.89
C ALA A 9 36.85 1.49 10.64
N GLN A 10 36.65 2.09 11.82
CA GLN A 10 35.39 2.08 12.54
C GLN A 10 34.32 2.80 11.71
N GLY A 11 33.17 2.15 11.55
CA GLY A 11 31.91 2.78 11.18
C GLY A 11 30.83 2.02 11.92
N GLU A 12 30.20 2.69 12.89
CA GLU A 12 29.05 2.15 13.62
C GLU A 12 27.92 1.77 12.64
N PRO A 13 27.06 0.79 12.98
CA PRO A 13 25.85 0.58 12.21
C PRO A 13 25.01 1.86 12.28
N SER A 14 24.69 2.42 11.11
CA SER A 14 23.74 3.53 11.00
C SER A 14 22.46 3.19 11.76
N GLU A 15 22.05 4.08 12.67
CA GLU A 15 20.80 3.97 13.41
C GLU A 15 19.62 3.64 12.48
N PRO A 16 18.63 2.85 12.95
CA PRO A 16 17.41 2.63 12.20
C PRO A 16 16.71 3.99 12.00
N GLN A 17 16.49 4.38 10.74
CA GLN A 17 15.71 5.57 10.45
C GLN A 17 14.32 5.44 11.09
N THR A 18 14.02 6.34 12.01
CA THR A 18 12.68 6.50 12.55
C THR A 18 11.83 7.18 11.48
N PHE A 19 10.83 6.45 10.96
CA PHE A 19 9.75 7.08 10.22
C PHE A 19 8.85 7.78 11.25
N ASP A 20 9.12 9.04 11.54
CA ASP A 20 8.38 9.81 12.57
C ASP A 20 7.05 10.41 12.06
N ASP A 21 6.62 10.12 10.84
CA ASP A 21 5.27 10.47 10.38
C ASP A 21 4.45 9.22 10.03
N PRO A 22 3.28 9.00 10.67
CA PRO A 22 2.37 7.94 10.26
C PRO A 22 1.91 8.22 8.83
N ILE A 23 1.85 7.17 8.00
CA ILE A 23 1.12 7.21 6.73
C ILE A 23 -0.34 7.52 7.07
N ILE A 24 -0.74 8.78 6.91
CA ILE A 24 -2.14 9.19 7.05
C ILE A 24 -2.86 8.67 5.81
N VAL A 25 -3.50 7.50 5.94
CA VAL A 25 -4.55 7.08 5.01
C VAL A 25 -5.70 8.07 5.21
N LYS A 26 -5.86 9.03 4.30
CA LYS A 26 -7.03 9.91 4.27
C LYS A 26 -8.29 9.03 4.29
N ASN A 27 -9.26 9.40 5.13
CA ASN A 27 -10.54 8.71 5.22
C ASN A 27 -11.08 8.43 3.81
N PRO A 28 -11.40 7.17 3.45
CA PRO A 28 -12.15 6.93 2.24
C PRO A 28 -13.49 7.69 2.34
N PRO A 29 -14.02 8.23 1.24
CA PRO A 29 -15.30 8.91 1.26
C PRO A 29 -16.38 7.96 1.80
N LEU A 30 -17.29 8.50 2.64
CA LEU A 30 -18.43 7.80 3.24
C LEU A 30 -19.43 7.22 2.21
N GLN A 31 -19.23 7.53 0.93
CA GLN A 31 -20.02 7.04 -0.19
C GLN A 31 -19.03 6.62 -1.29
N LEU A 32 -18.88 5.30 -1.49
CA LEU A 32 -17.95 4.79 -2.49
C LEU A 32 -18.46 5.03 -3.93
N LEU A 33 -19.78 5.26 -4.13
CA LEU A 33 -20.41 5.72 -5.37
C LEU A 33 -21.75 6.45 -5.06
N PRO A 34 -22.21 7.40 -5.89
CA PRO A 34 -23.60 7.86 -5.90
C PRO A 34 -24.57 6.73 -6.33
N ASP A 35 -25.83 6.79 -5.89
CA ASP A 35 -26.87 5.85 -6.28
C ASP A 35 -26.97 5.72 -7.81
N GLY A 36 -26.87 4.48 -8.32
CA GLY A 36 -27.05 4.15 -9.73
C GLY A 36 -25.76 3.94 -10.55
N GLN A 37 -24.56 4.13 -9.98
CA GLN A 37 -23.32 3.70 -10.65
C GLN A 37 -22.99 2.23 -10.34
N VAL A 38 -22.81 1.44 -11.39
CA VAL A 38 -22.31 0.06 -11.33
C VAL A 38 -20.80 0.10 -11.62
N TRP A 39 -20.00 -0.68 -10.90
CA TRP A 39 -18.61 -0.94 -11.28
C TRP A 39 -18.55 -1.37 -12.74
N GLN A 40 -17.95 -0.55 -13.60
CA GLN A 40 -17.48 -1.03 -14.89
C GLN A 40 -16.06 -1.55 -14.67
N PRO A 41 -15.78 -2.84 -14.92
CA PRO A 41 -14.40 -3.30 -15.00
C PRO A 41 -13.73 -2.49 -16.11
N VAL A 42 -12.78 -1.63 -15.73
CA VAL A 42 -11.86 -1.05 -16.68
C VAL A 42 -10.80 -2.12 -16.89
N ASP A 43 -10.91 -2.86 -17.99
CA ASP A 43 -9.82 -3.70 -18.46
C ASP A 43 -8.61 -2.79 -18.68
N LEU A 44 -7.62 -2.90 -17.78
CA LEU A 44 -6.32 -2.27 -17.97
C LEU A 44 -5.61 -3.09 -19.05
N GLU A 45 -5.81 -2.68 -20.30
CA GLU A 45 -5.11 -3.26 -21.45
C GLU A 45 -3.59 -3.33 -21.18
N PRO A 46 -2.92 -4.44 -21.56
CA PRO A 46 -1.47 -4.55 -21.43
C PRO A 46 -0.78 -3.38 -22.12
N ALA A 47 0.11 -2.69 -21.41
CA ALA A 47 0.98 -1.71 -22.06
C ALA A 47 1.87 -2.46 -23.06
N ALA A 48 1.97 -1.93 -24.29
CA ALA A 48 2.92 -2.43 -25.27
C ALA A 48 4.35 -2.36 -24.71
N PRO A 49 5.23 -3.32 -25.04
CA PRO A 49 6.62 -3.27 -24.62
C PRO A 49 7.27 -1.97 -25.12
N LEU A 50 8.00 -1.30 -24.22
CA LEU A 50 8.73 -0.08 -24.52
C LEU A 50 9.79 -0.37 -25.59
N ASN A 51 9.72 0.32 -26.72
CA ASN A 51 10.71 0.24 -27.78
C ASN A 51 11.78 1.30 -27.56
N PHE A 52 13.02 0.88 -27.25
CA PHE A 52 14.12 1.76 -26.89
C PHE A 52 15.00 2.20 -28.09
N ASP A 53 14.65 1.81 -29.32
CA ASP A 53 15.57 1.89 -30.48
C ASP A 53 15.35 3.07 -31.45
N THR A 54 14.45 4.02 -31.14
CA THR A 54 14.28 5.22 -31.97
C THR A 54 14.82 6.47 -31.25
N PRO A 55 15.88 7.13 -31.75
CA PRO A 55 16.24 8.45 -31.27
C PRO A 55 15.13 9.41 -31.70
N LEU A 56 14.29 9.80 -30.74
CA LEU A 56 13.35 10.88 -30.96
C LEU A 56 14.16 12.17 -31.08
N ALA A 57 14.05 12.84 -32.22
CA ALA A 57 14.43 14.25 -32.29
C ALA A 57 13.42 15.01 -31.43
N ILE A 58 13.87 15.54 -30.29
CA ILE A 58 13.02 16.24 -29.35
C ILE A 58 13.10 17.73 -29.65
N ASP A 59 11.95 18.40 -29.60
CA ASP A 59 11.90 19.85 -29.63
C ASP A 59 12.56 20.41 -28.37
N ALA A 60 13.26 21.54 -28.50
CA ALA A 60 13.88 22.17 -27.35
C ALA A 60 12.85 22.50 -26.25
N ALA A 61 13.28 22.53 -24.99
CA ALA A 61 12.46 22.97 -23.87
C ALA A 61 11.78 24.32 -24.16
N SER A 62 10.64 24.56 -23.54
CA SER A 62 9.95 25.84 -23.61
C SER A 62 10.45 26.78 -22.51
N ASN A 63 10.47 28.08 -22.79
CA ASN A 63 10.75 29.11 -21.80
C ASN A 63 9.50 29.56 -21.01
N SER A 64 8.35 28.90 -21.22
CA SER A 64 7.09 29.17 -20.52
C SER A 64 6.29 27.89 -20.30
N CYS A 65 5.55 27.83 -19.20
CA CYS A 65 4.65 26.74 -18.83
C CYS A 65 3.58 26.51 -19.92
N SER A 66 2.92 27.58 -20.42
CA SER A 66 1.82 27.47 -21.39
C SER A 66 2.22 26.78 -22.69
N THR A 67 3.50 26.91 -23.07
CA THR A 67 4.07 26.30 -24.27
C THR A 67 4.99 25.12 -23.96
N ALA A 68 4.92 24.55 -22.74
CA ALA A 68 5.76 23.45 -22.28
C ALA A 68 5.92 22.34 -23.33
N THR A 69 7.18 21.97 -23.58
CA THR A 69 7.52 20.99 -24.62
C THR A 69 7.18 19.58 -24.15
N THR A 70 6.57 18.77 -25.01
CA THR A 70 6.24 17.38 -24.66
C THR A 70 7.51 16.54 -24.55
N LEU A 71 7.80 16.03 -23.35
CA LEU A 71 8.90 15.11 -23.08
C LEU A 71 8.45 13.66 -23.32
N PRO A 72 9.08 12.90 -24.22
CA PRO A 72 8.76 11.49 -24.41
C PRO A 72 9.19 10.66 -23.19
N ILE A 73 8.42 9.60 -22.91
CA ILE A 73 8.66 8.68 -21.80
C ILE A 73 8.55 7.23 -22.29
N PRO A 74 9.58 6.38 -22.07
CA PRO A 74 10.91 6.76 -21.59
C PRO A 74 11.62 7.65 -22.61
N GLY A 75 12.43 8.58 -22.14
CA GLY A 75 13.11 9.51 -23.02
C GLY A 75 13.85 10.60 -22.26
N GLY A 76 14.47 11.49 -23.00
CA GLY A 76 15.25 12.57 -22.41
C GLY A 76 15.71 13.52 -23.49
N ASP A 77 15.87 14.79 -23.13
CA ASP A 77 16.21 15.88 -24.03
C ASP A 77 17.49 16.59 -23.59
N ILE A 78 18.18 17.22 -24.54
CA ILE A 78 19.29 18.15 -24.25
C ILE A 78 18.98 19.48 -24.91
N THR A 79 18.68 20.49 -24.10
CA THR A 79 18.33 21.84 -24.56
C THR A 79 19.34 22.88 -24.09
N THR A 80 19.74 23.77 -24.99
CA THR A 80 20.54 24.95 -24.65
C THR A 80 19.63 26.13 -24.29
N ILE A 81 19.74 26.66 -23.07
CA ILE A 81 18.80 27.63 -22.48
C ILE A 81 19.31 29.09 -22.44
N THR A 82 20.23 29.46 -23.33
CA THR A 82 20.93 30.78 -23.32
C THR A 82 20.02 32.00 -23.23
N ASN A 83 18.85 31.96 -23.87
CA ASN A 83 17.91 33.07 -23.98
C ASN A 83 16.57 32.80 -23.28
N PHE A 84 16.52 31.84 -22.35
CA PHE A 84 15.29 31.57 -21.62
C PHE A 84 15.06 32.76 -20.68
N THR A 85 13.95 33.45 -20.92
CA THR A 85 13.54 34.63 -20.14
C THR A 85 13.01 34.18 -18.78
N GLN A 86 13.25 34.97 -17.75
CA GLN A 86 12.62 34.78 -16.46
C GLN A 86 11.19 35.34 -16.58
N GLU A 87 10.16 34.50 -16.45
CA GLU A 87 8.78 34.98 -16.46
C GLU A 87 8.37 35.33 -15.03
N ALA A 88 7.80 36.52 -14.82
CA ALA A 88 7.35 36.94 -13.48
C ALA A 88 6.21 36.06 -12.92
N SER A 89 5.60 35.24 -13.78
CA SER A 89 4.61 34.23 -13.45
C SER A 89 5.20 32.89 -13.01
N ASP A 90 6.52 32.70 -13.11
CA ASP A 90 7.15 31.46 -12.64
C ASP A 90 6.94 31.29 -11.13
N PRO A 91 6.61 30.06 -10.68
CA PRO A 91 6.30 29.80 -9.29
C PRO A 91 7.55 29.92 -8.41
N VAL A 92 7.34 30.30 -7.16
CA VAL A 92 8.39 30.17 -6.13
C VAL A 92 8.51 28.69 -5.76
N LEU A 93 9.65 28.09 -6.05
CA LEU A 93 9.90 26.67 -5.78
C LEU A 93 10.06 26.41 -4.28
N SER A 94 9.31 25.45 -3.75
CA SER A 94 9.22 25.15 -2.32
C SER A 94 10.49 24.55 -1.72
N CYS A 95 11.34 23.94 -2.55
CA CYS A 95 12.60 23.32 -2.13
C CYS A 95 13.78 24.29 -2.09
N MET A 96 13.56 25.58 -2.38
CA MET A 96 14.61 26.60 -2.38
C MET A 96 14.62 27.39 -1.07
N TRP A 97 15.82 27.60 -0.51
CA TRP A 97 16.02 28.48 0.64
C TRP A 97 16.31 29.92 0.18
N GLY A 98 15.25 30.71 0.03
CA GLY A 98 15.32 32.14 -0.33
C GLY A 98 14.51 32.49 -1.58
N ALA A 99 14.25 33.78 -1.76
CA ALA A 99 13.68 34.28 -3.01
C ALA A 99 14.77 34.38 -4.08
N PRO A 100 14.43 34.27 -5.38
CA PRO A 100 15.39 34.53 -6.46
C PRO A 100 16.10 35.86 -6.21
N THR A 101 17.42 35.87 -6.39
CA THR A 101 18.23 37.10 -6.27
C THR A 101 17.89 38.13 -7.35
N SER A 102 17.17 37.71 -8.39
CA SER A 102 16.62 38.53 -9.46
C SER A 102 15.15 38.88 -9.20
N SER A 103 14.78 40.14 -9.44
CA SER A 103 13.39 40.60 -9.37
C SER A 103 12.47 40.03 -10.46
N THR A 104 13.03 39.31 -11.44
CA THR A 104 12.29 38.72 -12.57
C THR A 104 12.10 37.20 -12.48
N GLY A 105 12.59 36.52 -11.43
CA GLY A 105 12.41 35.07 -11.23
C GLY A 105 13.66 34.23 -11.54
N PHE A 106 13.47 32.93 -11.79
CA PHE A 106 14.52 32.02 -12.27
C PHE A 106 14.47 31.88 -13.80
N ARG A 107 15.54 31.41 -14.42
CA ARG A 107 15.43 30.91 -15.81
C ARG A 107 14.93 29.48 -15.75
N THR A 108 13.78 29.20 -16.35
CA THR A 108 13.09 27.92 -16.22
C THR A 108 12.92 27.25 -17.58
N ALA A 109 13.30 25.98 -17.67
CA ALA A 109 13.00 25.14 -18.81
C ALA A 109 11.76 24.29 -18.50
N TRP A 110 10.74 24.41 -19.35
CA TRP A 110 9.45 23.78 -19.16
C TRP A 110 9.24 22.61 -20.13
N TYR A 111 8.94 21.46 -19.54
CA TYR A 111 8.48 20.27 -20.22
C TYR A 111 7.11 19.85 -19.69
N LYS A 112 6.41 19.01 -20.44
CA LYS A 112 5.21 18.32 -19.98
C LYS A 112 5.21 16.88 -20.45
N PHE A 113 4.50 16.03 -19.72
CA PHE A 113 4.25 14.66 -20.15
C PHE A 113 2.89 14.18 -19.66
N THR A 114 2.32 13.22 -20.38
CA THR A 114 1.14 12.47 -19.93
C THR A 114 1.58 11.03 -19.67
N ALA A 115 1.32 10.53 -18.47
CA ALA A 115 1.77 9.20 -18.07
C ALA A 115 1.08 8.12 -18.93
N ALA A 116 1.87 7.33 -19.67
CA ALA A 116 1.35 6.28 -20.55
C ALA A 116 0.81 5.07 -19.76
N SER A 117 1.28 4.89 -18.53
CA SER A 117 0.87 3.84 -17.59
C SER A 117 0.78 4.38 -16.16
N SER A 118 0.19 3.61 -15.24
CA SER A 118 0.33 3.88 -13.80
C SER A 118 1.65 3.29 -13.31
N GLY A 119 2.36 3.98 -12.42
CA GLY A 119 3.70 3.55 -12.02
C GLY A 119 4.47 4.58 -11.20
N SER A 120 5.76 4.35 -11.07
CA SER A 120 6.71 5.40 -10.69
C SER A 120 7.38 5.98 -11.93
N ILE A 121 7.71 7.25 -11.90
CA ILE A 121 8.57 7.89 -12.90
C ILE A 121 9.73 8.56 -12.18
N SER A 122 10.94 8.27 -12.65
CA SER A 122 12.16 8.92 -12.20
C SER A 122 12.57 9.95 -13.25
N ILE A 123 12.77 11.19 -12.82
CA ILE A 123 13.22 12.30 -13.67
C ILE A 123 14.51 12.84 -13.06
N ASP A 124 15.55 12.97 -13.88
CA ASP A 124 16.82 13.55 -13.48
C ASP A 124 17.32 14.57 -14.48
N THR A 125 18.15 15.49 -13.98
CA THR A 125 18.84 16.49 -14.79
C THR A 125 20.34 16.18 -14.94
N PHE A 126 20.73 14.91 -14.82
CA PHE A 126 22.12 14.51 -14.78
C PHE A 126 22.80 14.77 -16.12
N GLY A 127 23.97 15.40 -16.08
CA GLY A 127 24.70 15.84 -17.28
C GLY A 127 24.49 17.31 -17.64
N SER A 128 23.56 18.01 -16.95
CA SER A 128 23.41 19.46 -17.07
C SER A 128 24.67 20.20 -16.62
N ASN A 129 24.96 21.35 -17.24
CA ASN A 129 26.18 22.13 -16.98
C ASN A 129 25.96 23.38 -16.09
N TYR A 130 24.83 23.40 -15.39
CA TYR A 130 24.45 24.43 -14.44
C TYR A 130 23.75 23.80 -13.25
N ASP A 131 23.54 24.62 -12.25
CA ASP A 131 22.91 24.24 -11.00
C ASP A 131 21.39 24.17 -11.17
N THR A 132 20.85 22.95 -11.16
CA THR A 132 19.45 22.70 -11.52
C THR A 132 18.59 22.49 -10.29
N VAL A 133 17.48 23.21 -10.22
CA VAL A 133 16.35 22.87 -9.35
C VAL A 133 15.29 22.16 -10.20
N LEU A 134 14.82 21.00 -9.77
CA LEU A 134 13.80 20.21 -10.46
C LEU A 134 12.48 20.26 -9.69
N ALA A 135 11.44 20.82 -10.29
CA ALA A 135 10.08 20.79 -9.77
C ALA A 135 9.12 20.04 -10.70
N ILE A 136 8.18 19.31 -10.10
CA ILE A 136 7.15 18.58 -10.82
C ILE A 136 5.78 19.03 -10.32
N TRP A 137 4.93 19.39 -11.27
CA TRP A 137 3.59 19.91 -11.07
C TRP A 137 2.56 18.97 -11.71
N LYS A 138 1.47 18.69 -11.02
CA LYS A 138 0.36 17.91 -11.56
C LYS A 138 -0.72 18.83 -12.07
N ASP A 139 -1.19 18.59 -13.29
CA ASP A 139 -2.41 19.22 -13.81
C ASP A 139 -3.64 18.67 -13.07
N VAL A 140 -4.33 19.58 -12.38
CA VAL A 140 -5.58 19.30 -11.66
C VAL A 140 -6.73 20.17 -12.18
N SER A 141 -6.57 20.76 -13.38
CA SER A 141 -7.59 21.60 -14.00
C SER A 141 -8.88 20.82 -14.29
N PRO A 142 -10.06 21.47 -14.20
CA PRO A 142 -11.32 20.86 -14.62
C PRO A 142 -11.35 20.55 -16.12
N ASP A 143 -12.15 19.55 -16.51
CA ASP A 143 -12.37 19.19 -17.91
C ASP A 143 -12.77 20.43 -18.76
N GLY A 144 -12.09 20.62 -19.89
CA GLY A 144 -12.31 21.73 -20.81
C GLY A 144 -11.37 22.93 -20.63
N VAL A 145 -10.54 22.96 -19.59
CA VAL A 145 -9.40 23.88 -19.51
C VAL A 145 -8.29 23.37 -20.43
N LEU A 146 -7.89 24.20 -21.41
CA LEU A 146 -6.89 23.83 -22.41
C LEU A 146 -5.45 24.17 -22.01
N ASP A 147 -5.29 25.13 -21.08
CA ASP A 147 -3.99 25.58 -20.60
C ASP A 147 -4.04 25.81 -19.08
N PRO A 148 -3.54 24.86 -18.26
CA PRO A 148 -3.53 24.99 -16.80
C PRO A 148 -2.58 26.09 -16.32
N CYS A 149 -1.66 26.56 -17.16
CA CYS A 149 -0.72 27.63 -16.80
C CYS A 149 -1.40 29.02 -16.79
N THR A 150 -2.65 29.13 -17.27
CA THR A 150 -3.43 30.39 -17.22
C THR A 150 -3.85 30.80 -15.80
N ASP A 151 -3.98 29.84 -14.89
CA ASP A 151 -4.16 30.06 -13.44
C ASP A 151 -3.37 29.00 -12.67
N PHE A 152 -2.06 29.21 -12.64
CA PHE A 152 -1.09 28.28 -12.08
C PHE A 152 -1.45 27.83 -10.65
N ALA A 153 -1.87 28.78 -9.79
CA ALA A 153 -2.19 28.50 -8.40
C ALA A 153 -3.46 27.65 -8.22
N ALA A 154 -4.40 27.74 -9.16
CA ALA A 154 -5.63 26.96 -9.14
C ALA A 154 -5.46 25.57 -9.79
N TYR A 155 -4.64 25.47 -10.83
CA TYR A 155 -4.65 24.31 -11.74
C TYR A 155 -3.39 23.45 -11.72
N LEU A 156 -2.26 23.95 -11.19
CA LEU A 156 -1.02 23.18 -11.07
C LEU A 156 -0.67 22.93 -9.61
N GLN A 157 -0.79 21.67 -9.20
CA GLN A 157 -0.46 21.23 -7.84
C GLN A 157 1.01 20.83 -7.76
N SER A 158 1.78 21.43 -6.85
CA SER A 158 3.16 20.99 -6.57
C SER A 158 3.18 19.54 -6.07
N VAL A 159 3.95 18.68 -6.73
CA VAL A 159 4.08 17.26 -6.39
C VAL A 159 5.42 16.99 -5.71
N ALA A 160 6.49 17.48 -6.32
CA ALA A 160 7.84 17.26 -5.86
C ALA A 160 8.74 18.42 -6.27
N CYS A 161 9.76 18.69 -5.48
CA CYS A 161 10.76 19.72 -5.73
C CYS A 161 12.08 19.23 -5.14
N LYS A 162 13.18 19.30 -5.89
CA LYS A 162 14.51 19.08 -5.37
C LYS A 162 15.51 20.07 -5.92
N ASP A 163 16.35 20.55 -5.02
CA ASP A 163 17.57 21.26 -5.32
C ASP A 163 18.71 20.34 -4.84
N ASP A 164 19.66 20.06 -5.71
CA ASP A 164 20.77 19.11 -5.53
C ASP A 164 20.43 17.63 -5.29
N SER A 165 21.14 16.75 -5.98
CA SER A 165 21.08 15.29 -5.78
C SER A 165 22.41 14.62 -6.09
N ARG A 166 22.99 14.93 -7.25
CA ARG A 166 24.30 14.45 -7.66
C ARG A 166 25.20 15.64 -8.00
N GLY A 167 25.83 16.19 -6.96
CA GLY A 167 26.37 17.54 -7.06
C GLY A 167 25.23 18.53 -7.33
N LEU A 168 25.46 19.48 -8.24
CA LEU A 168 24.52 20.56 -8.60
C LEU A 168 23.38 20.14 -9.54
N THR A 169 23.14 18.83 -9.68
CA THR A 169 22.08 18.29 -10.55
C THR A 169 21.06 17.54 -9.73
N SER A 170 19.80 17.62 -10.15
CA SER A 170 18.64 17.21 -9.36
C SER A 170 17.96 15.96 -9.89
N ASN A 171 17.28 15.22 -9.00
CA ASN A 171 16.41 14.12 -9.39
C ASN A 171 15.13 14.08 -8.56
N GLN A 172 14.07 13.52 -9.13
CA GLN A 172 12.84 13.23 -8.41
C GLN A 172 12.23 11.93 -8.88
N THR A 173 11.58 11.22 -7.96
CA THR A 173 10.78 10.05 -8.28
C THR A 173 9.39 10.22 -7.71
N ILE A 174 8.38 10.20 -8.58
CA ILE A 174 6.99 10.37 -8.20
C ILE A 174 6.14 9.19 -8.66
N THR A 175 5.01 9.00 -8.00
CA THR A 175 3.98 8.06 -8.42
C THR A 175 3.02 8.75 -9.38
N VAL A 176 2.70 8.11 -10.51
CA VAL A 176 1.81 8.62 -11.56
C VAL A 176 0.71 7.61 -11.87
N ARG A 177 -0.46 8.10 -12.32
CA ARG A 177 -1.52 7.24 -12.89
C ARG A 177 -1.62 7.47 -14.39
N LYS A 178 -1.97 6.41 -15.12
CA LYS A 178 -2.19 6.46 -16.58
C LYS A 178 -3.16 7.61 -16.93
N GLY A 179 -2.77 8.43 -17.90
CA GLY A 179 -3.56 9.56 -18.40
C GLY A 179 -3.42 10.86 -17.60
N GLU A 180 -2.76 10.85 -16.44
CA GLU A 180 -2.44 12.09 -15.72
C GLU A 180 -1.33 12.86 -16.43
N THR A 181 -1.50 14.18 -16.53
CA THR A 181 -0.53 15.09 -17.13
C THR A 181 0.25 15.83 -16.05
N PHE A 182 1.55 15.93 -16.25
CA PHE A 182 2.49 16.60 -15.37
C PHE A 182 3.34 17.60 -16.15
N TYR A 183 3.71 18.68 -15.48
CA TYR A 183 4.63 19.69 -15.95
C TYR A 183 5.92 19.59 -15.16
N ILE A 184 7.04 19.66 -15.87
CA ILE A 184 8.38 19.62 -15.28
C ILE A 184 9.01 20.98 -15.51
N GLU A 185 9.47 21.57 -14.42
CA GLU A 185 10.16 22.84 -14.40
C GLU A 185 11.60 22.57 -13.95
N VAL A 186 12.55 22.96 -14.79
CA VAL A 186 13.99 22.90 -14.46
C VAL A 186 14.52 24.32 -14.35
N ALA A 187 14.69 24.81 -13.13
CA ALA A 187 15.17 26.15 -12.86
C ALA A 187 16.71 26.19 -12.74
N ASP A 188 17.29 27.32 -13.14
CA ASP A 188 18.69 27.67 -12.93
C ASP A 188 18.87 28.41 -11.61
N TRP A 189 19.50 27.76 -10.62
CA TRP A 189 19.76 28.34 -9.29
C TRP A 189 20.59 29.64 -9.40
N GLU A 190 21.57 29.68 -10.31
CA GLU A 190 22.41 30.84 -10.56
C GLU A 190 21.99 31.60 -11.84
N ALA A 191 20.80 32.22 -11.79
CA ALA A 191 20.19 32.93 -12.93
C ALA A 191 21.03 34.08 -13.56
N ALA A 192 22.26 34.33 -13.09
CA ALA A 192 23.14 35.44 -13.49
C ALA A 192 24.31 35.06 -14.44
N ALA A 193 24.41 33.83 -14.96
CA ALA A 193 25.50 33.48 -15.88
C ALA A 193 25.19 33.85 -17.36
N PRO A 194 25.95 34.75 -18.01
CA PRO A 194 25.73 35.18 -19.41
C PRO A 194 26.19 34.16 -20.47
N SER A 195 26.50 32.93 -20.07
CA SER A 195 26.96 31.86 -20.95
C SER A 195 25.82 30.89 -21.28
N PRO A 196 25.78 30.31 -22.50
CA PRO A 196 24.91 29.19 -22.82
C PRO A 196 24.97 28.09 -21.76
N LYS A 197 23.82 27.79 -21.15
CA LYS A 197 23.65 26.63 -20.26
C LYS A 197 22.92 25.54 -21.03
N SER A 198 23.24 24.28 -20.72
CA SER A 198 22.63 23.11 -21.30
C SER A 198 21.96 22.33 -20.18
N VAL A 199 20.64 22.12 -20.32
CA VAL A 199 19.90 21.16 -19.51
C VAL A 199 19.90 19.84 -20.24
N GLN A 200 20.26 18.78 -19.53
CA GLN A 200 20.03 17.41 -19.97
C GLN A 200 19.00 16.83 -19.01
N ILE A 201 17.84 16.45 -19.52
CA ILE A 201 16.77 15.82 -18.74
C ILE A 201 16.59 14.38 -19.19
N THR A 202 16.43 13.47 -18.24
CA THR A 202 16.06 12.07 -18.49
C THR A 202 14.82 11.74 -17.68
N ALA A 203 13.83 11.11 -18.32
CA ALA A 203 12.61 10.63 -17.69
C ALA A 203 12.42 9.13 -17.99
N LEU A 204 12.40 8.33 -16.93
CA LEU A 204 12.20 6.88 -17.01
C LEU A 204 10.97 6.50 -16.19
N GLN A 205 9.93 6.03 -16.88
CA GLN A 205 8.74 5.47 -16.22
C GLN A 205 8.89 3.98 -16.01
N MET A 206 8.75 3.56 -14.75
CA MET A 206 8.62 2.18 -14.34
C MET A 206 7.14 1.93 -14.04
N PRO A 207 6.38 1.27 -14.94
CA PRO A 207 4.99 0.92 -14.65
C PRO A 207 4.92 0.10 -13.36
N PHE A 208 3.90 0.36 -12.53
CA PHE A 208 3.54 -0.63 -11.54
C PHE A 208 2.92 -1.80 -12.29
N ASP A 209 3.27 -3.02 -11.90
CA ASP A 209 2.49 -4.21 -12.22
C ASP A 209 1.15 -4.13 -11.47
N SER A 210 0.28 -3.16 -11.81
CA SER A 210 -1.09 -3.11 -11.30
C SER A 210 -1.98 -4.00 -12.15
N HIS A 211 -1.67 -5.29 -12.16
CA HIS A 211 -2.48 -6.29 -12.84
C HIS A 211 -3.50 -6.80 -11.83
N TRP A 212 -4.62 -6.08 -11.66
CA TRP A 212 -5.81 -6.76 -11.16
C TRP A 212 -6.29 -7.68 -12.27
N THR A 213 -5.84 -8.94 -12.24
CA THR A 213 -6.36 -9.98 -13.10
C THR A 213 -7.58 -10.61 -12.45
N LEU A 214 -8.65 -10.77 -13.22
CA LEU A 214 -9.78 -11.58 -12.77
C LEU A 214 -9.35 -13.04 -12.74
N GLU A 215 -9.22 -13.58 -11.53
CA GLU A 215 -9.03 -15.01 -11.32
C GLU A 215 -10.38 -15.74 -11.28
N THR A 216 -10.33 -17.08 -11.26
CA THR A 216 -11.55 -17.90 -11.15
C THR A 216 -12.34 -17.52 -9.90
N SER A 217 -13.57 -17.07 -10.09
CA SER A 217 -14.47 -16.70 -9.01
C SER A 217 -14.74 -17.86 -8.06
N MET A 218 -14.81 -17.57 -6.75
CA MET A 218 -15.25 -18.54 -5.77
C MET A 218 -16.66 -19.05 -6.11
N PRO A 219 -16.94 -20.38 -6.07
CA PRO A 219 -18.22 -20.93 -6.50
C PRO A 219 -19.46 -20.48 -5.70
N THR A 220 -19.26 -19.80 -4.57
CA THR A 220 -20.34 -19.32 -3.70
C THR A 220 -19.86 -18.04 -3.05
N GLY A 221 -20.60 -16.93 -3.18
CA GLY A 221 -20.28 -15.69 -2.48
C GLY A 221 -20.47 -15.87 -0.97
N LEU A 222 -19.46 -15.48 -0.18
CA LEU A 222 -19.47 -15.57 1.28
C LEU A 222 -18.91 -14.28 1.87
N SER A 223 -19.43 -13.87 3.01
CA SER A 223 -18.83 -12.82 3.83
C SER A 223 -18.47 -13.32 5.21
N ARG A 224 -17.61 -12.57 5.92
CA ARG A 224 -17.23 -12.84 7.31
C ARG A 224 -16.64 -14.25 7.52
N HIS A 225 -16.08 -14.83 6.44
CA HIS A 225 -15.34 -16.08 6.43
C HIS A 225 -13.92 -15.82 6.93
N ALA A 226 -13.26 -16.86 7.42
CA ALA A 226 -11.83 -16.81 7.67
C ALA A 226 -11.06 -17.11 6.38
N THR A 227 -9.87 -16.54 6.26
CA THR A 227 -8.90 -16.86 5.21
C THR A 227 -7.56 -17.26 5.81
N ALA A 228 -6.86 -18.17 5.16
CA ALA A 228 -5.49 -18.55 5.49
C ALA A 228 -4.71 -18.88 4.22
N VAL A 229 -3.41 -18.62 4.21
CA VAL A 229 -2.52 -18.90 3.07
C VAL A 229 -1.47 -19.92 3.51
N ALA A 230 -1.33 -21.00 2.73
CA ALA A 230 -0.28 -22.00 2.90
C ALA A 230 0.38 -22.26 1.54
N GLY A 231 1.63 -21.82 1.37
CA GLY A 231 2.32 -21.88 0.08
C GLY A 231 1.55 -21.12 -1.01
N SER A 232 1.23 -21.81 -2.11
CA SER A 232 0.44 -21.28 -3.23
C SER A 232 -1.08 -21.46 -3.07
N SER A 233 -1.55 -21.89 -1.90
CA SER A 233 -2.95 -22.21 -1.67
C SER A 233 -3.61 -21.19 -0.74
N ILE A 234 -4.78 -20.70 -1.13
CA ILE A 234 -5.64 -19.83 -0.31
C ILE A 234 -6.82 -20.66 0.19
N TYR A 235 -7.05 -20.68 1.49
CA TYR A 235 -8.16 -21.39 2.13
C TYR A 235 -9.22 -20.38 2.55
N VAL A 236 -10.48 -20.70 2.27
CA VAL A 236 -11.66 -19.94 2.68
C VAL A 236 -12.53 -20.84 3.54
N ILE A 237 -12.76 -20.42 4.79
CA ILE A 237 -13.37 -21.27 5.82
C ILE A 237 -14.58 -20.58 6.42
N GLY A 238 -15.72 -21.28 6.37
CA GLY A 238 -16.98 -20.83 6.93
C GLY A 238 -17.51 -19.54 6.28
N GLY A 239 -18.01 -18.64 7.10
CA GLY A 239 -18.69 -17.41 6.70
C GLY A 239 -20.20 -17.56 6.65
N GLN A 240 -20.84 -16.58 6.02
CA GLN A 240 -22.29 -16.56 5.83
C GLN A 240 -22.66 -16.12 4.41
N LYS A 241 -23.76 -16.68 3.89
CA LYS A 241 -24.27 -16.36 2.55
C LYS A 241 -25.12 -15.09 2.53
N SER A 242 -25.95 -14.89 3.55
CA SER A 242 -26.76 -13.68 3.68
C SER A 242 -26.16 -12.71 4.69
N GLN A 243 -26.12 -11.43 4.33
CA GLN A 243 -25.79 -10.34 5.28
C GLN A 243 -27.05 -9.69 5.91
N LEU A 244 -28.23 -9.89 5.30
CA LEU A 244 -29.47 -9.25 5.70
C LEU A 244 -30.55 -10.31 5.95
N GLY A 245 -31.35 -10.14 7.00
CA GLY A 245 -32.39 -11.10 7.38
C GLY A 245 -31.84 -12.31 8.13
N THR A 246 -32.34 -13.52 7.82
CA THR A 246 -31.96 -14.74 8.52
C THR A 246 -30.48 -15.07 8.29
N VAL A 247 -29.74 -15.27 9.38
CA VAL A 247 -28.33 -15.67 9.37
C VAL A 247 -28.19 -17.06 8.75
N ASP A 248 -27.48 -17.15 7.62
CA ASP A 248 -27.19 -18.41 6.89
C ASP A 248 -25.68 -18.68 6.94
N ILE A 249 -25.23 -19.24 8.07
CA ILE A 249 -23.83 -19.61 8.33
C ILE A 249 -23.53 -20.94 7.66
N VAL A 250 -22.32 -21.05 7.10
CA VAL A 250 -21.82 -22.27 6.48
C VAL A 250 -20.57 -22.77 7.18
N ASN A 251 -20.35 -24.09 7.09
CA ASN A 251 -19.16 -24.76 7.59
C ASN A 251 -18.18 -25.17 6.47
N SER A 252 -18.40 -24.71 5.24
CA SER A 252 -17.61 -25.15 4.10
C SER A 252 -16.15 -24.71 4.21
N LEU A 253 -15.25 -25.59 3.80
CA LEU A 253 -13.85 -25.27 3.56
C LEU A 253 -13.58 -25.39 2.06
N LYS A 254 -13.06 -24.31 1.47
CA LYS A 254 -12.64 -24.25 0.07
C LYS A 254 -11.17 -23.90 -0.01
N ARG A 255 -10.48 -24.45 -1.00
CA ARG A 255 -9.08 -24.13 -1.31
C ARG A 255 -8.98 -23.65 -2.74
N TYR A 256 -8.36 -22.50 -2.94
CA TYR A 256 -7.97 -21.97 -4.23
C TYR A 256 -6.48 -22.18 -4.45
N GLU A 257 -6.12 -22.78 -5.57
CA GLU A 257 -4.73 -22.95 -5.99
C GLU A 257 -4.34 -21.84 -6.95
N THR A 258 -3.38 -20.98 -6.55
CA THR A 258 -2.96 -19.83 -7.35
C THR A 258 -2.17 -20.24 -8.60
N THR A 259 -1.57 -21.44 -8.60
CA THR A 259 -0.76 -21.94 -9.73
C THR A 259 -1.62 -22.51 -10.86
N THR A 260 -2.78 -23.09 -10.54
CA THR A 260 -3.68 -23.69 -11.53
C THR A 260 -4.96 -22.88 -11.74
N ASN A 261 -5.16 -21.82 -10.96
CA ASN A 261 -6.34 -20.98 -10.97
C ASN A 261 -7.65 -21.79 -10.77
N GLN A 262 -7.67 -22.68 -9.78
CA GLN A 262 -8.78 -23.60 -9.56
C GLN A 262 -9.24 -23.65 -8.10
N TRP A 263 -10.55 -23.82 -7.91
CA TRP A 263 -11.17 -24.03 -6.61
C TRP A 263 -11.44 -25.51 -6.35
N PHE A 264 -11.18 -25.93 -5.12
CA PHE A 264 -11.47 -27.26 -4.59
C PHE A 264 -12.33 -27.13 -3.34
N THR A 265 -13.31 -28.02 -3.20
CA THR A 265 -14.06 -28.19 -1.96
C THR A 265 -13.38 -29.27 -1.13
N LEU A 266 -13.08 -28.97 0.13
CA LEU A 266 -12.47 -29.91 1.06
C LEU A 266 -13.48 -30.33 2.14
N GLN A 267 -13.03 -31.14 3.09
CA GLN A 267 -13.84 -31.57 4.23
C GLN A 267 -14.32 -30.36 5.05
N SER A 268 -15.63 -30.19 5.14
CA SER A 268 -16.25 -29.13 5.94
C SER A 268 -15.90 -29.26 7.42
N MET A 269 -15.86 -28.11 8.11
CA MET A 269 -15.69 -28.04 9.55
C MET A 269 -16.88 -28.74 10.26
N PRO A 270 -16.65 -29.41 11.40
CA PRO A 270 -17.72 -29.97 12.21
C PRO A 270 -18.74 -28.90 12.65
N GLY A 271 -20.02 -29.29 12.75
CA GLY A 271 -21.09 -28.39 13.19
C GLY A 271 -21.64 -27.50 12.08
N THR A 272 -22.34 -26.43 12.48
CA THR A 272 -23.05 -25.51 11.57
C THR A 272 -22.11 -24.54 10.85
N GLY A 273 -20.92 -24.30 11.39
CA GLY A 273 -19.95 -23.37 10.83
C GLY A 273 -19.78 -22.11 11.67
N TYR A 274 -18.87 -21.24 11.24
CA TYR A 274 -18.61 -19.96 11.89
C TYR A 274 -18.67 -18.82 10.89
N SER A 275 -19.28 -17.71 11.27
CA SER A 275 -19.00 -16.40 10.68
C SER A 275 -18.27 -15.49 11.70
N ASN A 276 -17.80 -14.33 11.26
CA ASN A 276 -17.02 -13.38 12.08
C ASN A 276 -15.79 -14.04 12.73
N THR A 277 -15.21 -14.99 12.00
CA THR A 277 -14.09 -15.81 12.45
C THR A 277 -12.80 -15.36 11.76
N THR A 278 -11.69 -15.94 12.19
CA THR A 278 -10.34 -15.69 11.67
C THR A 278 -9.59 -17.02 11.62
N ALA A 279 -8.52 -17.09 10.85
CA ALA A 279 -7.71 -18.28 10.78
C ALA A 279 -6.22 -17.93 10.73
N ALA A 280 -5.39 -18.82 11.27
CA ALA A 280 -3.95 -18.75 11.12
C ALA A 280 -3.42 -20.07 10.58
N TYR A 281 -2.62 -20.00 9.53
CA TYR A 281 -1.80 -21.11 9.08
C TYR A 281 -0.51 -21.13 9.91
N VAL A 282 -0.16 -22.30 10.45
CA VAL A 282 1.14 -22.53 11.08
C VAL A 282 1.80 -23.71 10.38
N ASP A 283 2.92 -23.43 9.73
CA ASP A 283 3.82 -24.45 9.20
C ASP A 283 4.68 -24.96 10.36
N GLY A 284 4.79 -26.28 10.53
CA GLY A 284 5.47 -26.81 11.70
C GLY A 284 5.98 -28.22 11.48
N PRO A 285 7.24 -28.53 11.85
CA PRO A 285 7.81 -29.88 11.70
C PRO A 285 7.05 -30.95 12.50
N ASN A 286 6.21 -30.56 13.47
CA ASN A 286 5.42 -31.44 14.31
C ASN A 286 3.90 -31.36 14.07
N ASP A 287 3.42 -30.38 13.30
CA ASP A 287 1.99 -30.13 13.08
C ASP A 287 1.54 -30.35 11.61
N ASN A 288 2.45 -30.79 10.74
CA ASN A 288 2.18 -31.14 9.33
C ASN A 288 1.45 -30.04 8.52
N GLY A 289 1.62 -28.78 8.92
CA GLY A 289 0.89 -27.64 8.34
C GLY A 289 -0.59 -27.67 8.71
N ARG A 290 -0.99 -26.81 9.64
CA ARG A 290 -2.38 -26.73 10.12
C ARG A 290 -2.95 -25.34 10.03
N ILE A 291 -4.26 -25.28 9.80
CA ILE A 291 -5.03 -24.03 9.84
C ILE A 291 -5.88 -24.04 11.10
N TYR A 292 -5.66 -23.06 11.97
CA TYR A 292 -6.34 -22.94 13.26
C TYR A 292 -7.45 -21.89 13.19
N LEU A 293 -8.64 -22.25 13.69
CA LEU A 293 -9.80 -21.38 13.85
C LEU A 293 -10.13 -21.27 15.35
N PRO A 294 -9.75 -20.16 16.00
CA PRO A 294 -9.83 -20.06 17.46
C PRO A 294 -11.25 -19.81 18.00
N SER A 295 -12.14 -19.22 17.21
CA SER A 295 -13.50 -18.89 17.61
C SER A 295 -14.37 -18.47 16.43
N GLY A 296 -15.66 -18.27 16.67
CA GLY A 296 -16.57 -17.68 15.70
C GLY A 296 -17.99 -17.45 16.21
N TYR A 297 -18.83 -16.91 15.36
CA TYR A 297 -20.26 -16.71 15.60
C TYR A 297 -21.08 -17.83 14.97
N VAL A 298 -22.02 -18.40 15.72
CA VAL A 298 -22.85 -19.55 15.32
C VAL A 298 -24.33 -19.20 15.10
N GLY A 299 -24.67 -17.91 14.98
CA GLY A 299 -26.05 -17.49 14.73
C GLY A 299 -26.87 -17.25 16.00
N GLY A 300 -26.25 -16.67 17.02
CA GLY A 300 -26.92 -16.24 18.26
C GLY A 300 -25.97 -16.16 19.45
N ALA A 301 -24.83 -16.84 19.36
CA ALA A 301 -23.79 -16.84 20.37
C ALA A 301 -22.40 -16.89 19.72
N TYR A 302 -21.38 -16.58 20.50
CA TYR A 302 -20.00 -16.88 20.15
C TYR A 302 -19.61 -18.25 20.69
N ASP A 303 -18.94 -19.02 19.85
CA ASP A 303 -18.36 -20.30 20.19
C ASP A 303 -16.83 -20.18 20.15
N MET A 304 -16.18 -20.76 21.15
CA MET A 304 -14.72 -20.73 21.34
C MET A 304 -14.09 -22.09 21.11
N THR A 305 -14.83 -23.04 20.53
CA THR A 305 -14.24 -24.32 20.13
C THR A 305 -13.11 -24.04 19.15
N HIS A 306 -11.90 -24.44 19.53
CA HIS A 306 -10.70 -24.18 18.76
C HIS A 306 -10.48 -25.33 17.79
N TRP A 307 -10.79 -25.10 16.52
CA TRP A 307 -10.63 -26.10 15.47
C TRP A 307 -9.26 -25.98 14.81
N ALA A 308 -8.67 -27.11 14.46
CA ALA A 308 -7.48 -27.19 13.61
C ALA A 308 -7.78 -28.12 12.42
N TYR A 309 -7.55 -27.63 11.21
CA TYR A 309 -7.59 -28.42 9.99
C TYR A 309 -6.18 -28.91 9.65
N ASP A 310 -6.01 -30.23 9.61
CA ASP A 310 -4.79 -30.87 9.15
C ASP A 310 -4.78 -30.88 7.62
N ILE A 311 -3.90 -30.07 7.00
CA ILE A 311 -3.89 -29.90 5.54
C ILE A 311 -3.49 -31.20 4.85
N GLN A 312 -2.51 -31.92 5.40
CA GLN A 312 -2.00 -33.16 4.80
C GLN A 312 -2.97 -34.32 5.00
N GLY A 313 -3.54 -34.44 6.20
CA GLY A 313 -4.49 -35.49 6.55
C GLY A 313 -5.91 -35.24 6.05
N GLY A 314 -6.28 -33.99 5.79
CA GLY A 314 -7.57 -33.61 5.26
C GLY A 314 -8.73 -33.65 6.26
N TYR A 315 -8.45 -33.55 7.56
CA TYR A 315 -9.46 -33.69 8.62
C TYR A 315 -9.37 -32.58 9.67
N TRP A 316 -10.46 -32.40 10.41
CA TRP A 316 -10.55 -31.44 11.52
C TRP A 316 -10.32 -32.11 12.87
N GLN A 317 -9.65 -31.41 13.78
CA GLN A 317 -9.46 -31.80 15.18
C GLN A 317 -9.78 -30.62 16.10
N SER A 318 -10.33 -30.91 17.26
CA SER A 318 -10.44 -29.92 18.33
C SER A 318 -9.11 -29.79 19.05
N ARG A 319 -8.78 -28.56 19.44
CA ARG A 319 -7.60 -28.16 20.23
C ARG A 319 -8.05 -27.52 21.52
N THR A 320 -7.11 -27.28 22.42
CA THR A 320 -7.43 -26.55 23.66
C THR A 320 -7.98 -25.16 23.31
N SER A 321 -9.20 -24.89 23.73
CA SER A 321 -9.85 -23.58 23.56
C SER A 321 -9.26 -22.57 24.54
N LEU A 322 -9.33 -21.29 24.16
CA LEU A 322 -8.85 -20.21 25.00
C LEU A 322 -9.59 -20.14 26.34
N THR A 323 -10.90 -20.39 26.35
CA THR A 323 -11.73 -20.36 27.58
C THR A 323 -11.45 -21.52 28.52
N THR A 324 -11.00 -22.67 27.98
CA THR A 324 -10.51 -23.80 28.79
C THR A 324 -9.12 -23.52 29.34
N ALA A 325 -8.20 -22.99 28.53
CA ALA A 325 -6.83 -22.70 28.94
C ALA A 325 -6.73 -21.53 29.93
N ILE A 326 -7.60 -20.52 29.78
CA ILE A 326 -7.62 -19.31 30.60
C ILE A 326 -9.04 -19.12 31.15
N PRO A 327 -9.38 -19.77 32.28
CA PRO A 327 -10.69 -19.68 32.89
C PRO A 327 -11.10 -18.22 33.18
N GLY A 328 -12.37 -17.90 32.92
CA GLY A 328 -12.92 -16.55 33.09
C GLY A 328 -12.90 -15.69 31.82
N THR A 329 -12.22 -16.14 30.76
CA THR A 329 -12.31 -15.53 29.43
C THR A 329 -13.73 -15.69 28.88
N GLN A 330 -14.38 -14.58 28.53
CA GLN A 330 -15.68 -14.60 27.86
C GLN A 330 -15.53 -15.08 26.41
N PRO A 331 -16.52 -15.78 25.83
CA PRO A 331 -16.55 -16.04 24.39
C PRO A 331 -16.56 -14.75 23.56
N PHE A 332 -15.79 -14.72 22.47
CA PHE A 332 -15.73 -13.57 21.56
C PHE A 332 -15.41 -13.99 20.12
N ALA A 333 -15.77 -13.14 19.17
CA ALA A 333 -15.44 -13.26 17.75
C ALA A 333 -14.85 -11.94 17.23
N TRP A 334 -14.76 -11.75 15.91
CA TRP A 334 -14.25 -10.50 15.28
C TRP A 334 -12.81 -10.12 15.65
N ALA A 335 -12.07 -11.06 16.23
CA ALA A 335 -10.66 -10.95 16.51
C ALA A 335 -9.83 -11.27 15.26
N THR A 336 -8.56 -10.89 15.27
CA THR A 336 -7.61 -11.27 14.21
C THR A 336 -6.62 -12.30 14.73
N ALA A 337 -6.45 -13.40 14.01
CA ALA A 337 -5.34 -14.32 14.19
C ALA A 337 -4.16 -13.89 13.32
N VAL A 338 -2.99 -13.71 13.92
CA VAL A 338 -1.76 -13.28 13.25
C VAL A 338 -0.72 -14.38 13.43
N ALA A 339 -0.42 -15.11 12.36
CA ALA A 339 0.60 -16.15 12.36
C ALA A 339 2.00 -15.56 12.55
N ASP A 340 2.82 -16.25 13.34
CA ASP A 340 4.23 -15.92 13.55
C ASP A 340 5.10 -17.17 13.29
N PRO A 341 5.69 -17.27 12.08
CA PRO A 341 6.54 -18.41 11.71
C PRO A 341 7.79 -18.54 12.58
N SER A 342 8.27 -17.46 13.20
CA SER A 342 9.50 -17.52 14.02
C SER A 342 9.32 -18.32 15.31
N ILE A 343 8.08 -18.47 15.77
CA ILE A 343 7.71 -19.21 16.98
C ILE A 343 6.81 -20.41 16.69
N ASN A 344 6.52 -20.70 15.41
CA ASN A 344 5.57 -21.72 14.97
C ASN A 344 4.24 -21.63 15.75
N GLY A 345 3.65 -20.43 15.80
CA GLY A 345 2.42 -20.17 16.54
C GLY A 345 1.65 -18.99 15.96
N TYR A 346 0.62 -18.54 16.66
CA TYR A 346 -0.14 -17.37 16.24
C TYR A 346 -0.68 -16.57 17.42
N TYR A 347 -0.84 -15.26 17.21
CA TYR A 347 -1.47 -14.36 18.15
C TYR A 347 -2.96 -14.21 17.84
N LEU A 348 -3.82 -14.14 18.84
CA LEU A 348 -5.22 -13.76 18.72
C LEU A 348 -5.41 -12.41 19.39
N VAL A 349 -5.91 -11.43 18.64
CA VAL A 349 -5.90 -10.03 19.05
C VAL A 349 -7.30 -9.42 19.00
N GLY A 350 -7.68 -8.74 20.08
CA GLY A 350 -8.92 -7.96 20.17
C GLY A 350 -10.18 -8.79 19.97
N GLY A 351 -11.21 -8.17 19.38
CA GLY A 351 -12.49 -8.80 19.08
C GLY A 351 -13.66 -8.23 19.89
N LEU A 352 -14.81 -8.88 19.80
CA LEU A 352 -16.08 -8.43 20.36
C LEU A 352 -16.72 -9.59 21.13
N ALA A 353 -17.03 -9.36 22.42
CA ALA A 353 -17.64 -10.36 23.30
C ALA A 353 -19.16 -10.22 23.41
N SER A 354 -19.72 -9.06 23.07
CA SER A 354 -21.17 -8.85 22.94
C SER A 354 -21.64 -9.24 21.54
N THR A 355 -22.73 -10.01 21.42
CA THR A 355 -23.22 -10.48 20.09
C THR A 355 -23.77 -9.37 19.20
N GLU A 356 -24.18 -8.23 19.78
CA GLU A 356 -24.69 -7.06 19.06
C GLU A 356 -23.56 -6.07 18.74
N PRO A 357 -23.08 -6.01 17.48
CA PRO A 357 -22.09 -5.02 17.06
C PRO A 357 -22.72 -3.62 16.95
N PHE A 358 -21.89 -2.59 16.85
CA PHE A 358 -22.32 -1.20 16.65
C PHE A 358 -23.23 -0.64 17.76
N THR A 359 -23.15 -1.15 18.98
CA THR A 359 -23.91 -0.63 20.13
C THR A 359 -23.00 0.07 21.13
N PRO A 360 -23.44 1.14 21.82
CA PRO A 360 -22.65 1.77 22.89
C PRO A 360 -22.39 0.85 24.10
N THR A 361 -23.11 -0.27 24.19
CA THR A 361 -22.93 -1.30 25.21
C THR A 361 -22.07 -2.47 24.72
N ALA A 362 -21.45 -2.35 23.53
CA ALA A 362 -20.57 -3.34 22.99
C ALA A 362 -19.40 -3.60 23.95
N THR A 363 -19.11 -4.88 24.20
CA THR A 363 -17.95 -5.28 25.01
C THR A 363 -16.81 -5.63 24.06
N VAL A 364 -16.02 -4.64 23.69
CA VAL A 364 -14.86 -4.79 22.80
C VAL A 364 -13.62 -5.16 23.60
N LYS A 365 -12.83 -6.06 23.01
CA LYS A 365 -11.63 -6.66 23.58
C LYS A 365 -10.39 -5.89 23.14
N ASN A 366 -9.43 -5.75 24.06
CA ASN A 366 -8.08 -5.27 23.78
C ASN A 366 -7.01 -6.33 24.04
N GLU A 367 -7.42 -7.47 24.59
CA GLU A 367 -6.53 -8.54 25.01
C GLU A 367 -5.82 -9.17 23.81
N MET A 368 -4.61 -9.65 24.06
CA MET A 368 -3.81 -10.41 23.11
C MET A 368 -3.40 -11.73 23.75
N TYR A 369 -3.54 -12.81 23.01
CA TYR A 369 -3.15 -14.15 23.43
C TYR A 369 -2.24 -14.77 22.39
N LEU A 370 -1.28 -15.59 22.81
CA LEU A 370 -0.44 -16.41 21.95
C LEU A 370 -0.88 -17.87 22.08
N TYR A 371 -1.14 -18.53 20.95
CA TYR A 371 -1.27 -19.97 20.91
C TYR A 371 0.01 -20.63 20.40
N LEU A 372 0.46 -21.66 21.13
CA LEU A 372 1.59 -22.51 20.76
C LEU A 372 1.09 -23.93 20.44
N PRO A 373 0.99 -24.29 19.15
CA PRO A 373 0.58 -25.62 18.69
C PRO A 373 1.35 -26.79 19.29
N SER A 374 2.68 -26.64 19.41
CA SER A 374 3.60 -27.67 19.90
C SER A 374 3.28 -28.18 21.31
N SER A 375 2.68 -27.33 22.14
CA SER A 375 2.25 -27.66 23.51
C SER A 375 0.73 -27.62 23.71
N ASP A 376 -0.04 -27.26 22.67
CA ASP A 376 -1.48 -26.99 22.75
C ASP A 376 -1.85 -25.97 23.85
N THR A 377 -1.09 -24.89 23.97
CA THR A 377 -1.25 -23.92 25.07
C THR A 377 -1.59 -22.52 24.57
N TRP A 378 -2.40 -21.82 25.36
CA TRP A 378 -2.63 -20.39 25.24
C TRP A 378 -1.87 -19.64 26.32
N LEU A 379 -1.23 -18.53 25.95
CA LEU A 379 -0.48 -17.66 26.86
C LEU A 379 -1.00 -16.22 26.73
N PRO A 380 -1.33 -15.54 27.83
CA PRO A 380 -1.67 -14.12 27.78
C PRO A 380 -0.44 -13.29 27.38
N ARG A 381 -0.67 -12.26 26.59
CA ARG A 381 0.33 -11.27 26.15
C ARG A 381 -0.14 -9.86 26.51
N PRO A 382 0.77 -8.87 26.50
CA PRO A 382 0.39 -7.48 26.75
C PRO A 382 -0.77 -7.04 25.84
N SER A 383 -1.83 -6.52 26.43
CA SER A 383 -3.01 -6.02 25.71
C SER A 383 -2.69 -4.76 24.90
N MET A 384 -3.49 -4.51 23.86
CA MET A 384 -3.47 -3.24 23.14
C MET A 384 -3.90 -2.09 24.07
N ASN A 385 -3.39 -0.88 23.79
CA ASN A 385 -3.82 0.35 24.48
C ASN A 385 -5.29 0.71 24.20
N SER A 386 -5.85 0.20 23.11
CA SER A 386 -7.23 0.48 22.69
C SER A 386 -7.92 -0.80 22.25
N ALA A 387 -9.09 -1.04 22.83
CA ALA A 387 -9.96 -2.14 22.43
C ALA A 387 -10.47 -1.94 21.01
N ARG A 388 -10.46 -3.01 20.21
CA ARG A 388 -10.94 -2.98 18.83
C ARG A 388 -11.47 -4.33 18.36
N TYR A 389 -12.51 -4.29 17.54
CA TYR A 389 -13.03 -5.42 16.75
C TYR A 389 -13.15 -5.02 15.28
N ALA A 390 -13.35 -5.99 14.39
CA ALA A 390 -13.42 -5.73 12.93
C ALA A 390 -12.17 -5.04 12.37
N HIS A 391 -11.03 -5.23 13.03
CA HIS A 391 -9.72 -4.72 12.62
C HIS A 391 -9.03 -5.77 11.76
N THR A 392 -7.89 -5.40 11.19
CA THR A 392 -6.95 -6.34 10.57
C THR A 392 -5.62 -6.31 11.29
N GLY A 393 -4.84 -7.37 11.15
CA GLY A 393 -3.54 -7.50 11.77
C GLY A 393 -2.60 -8.36 10.94
N ALA A 394 -1.31 -8.06 11.04
CA ALA A 394 -0.26 -8.75 10.31
C ALA A 394 1.04 -8.76 11.12
N LEU A 395 1.91 -9.73 10.84
CA LEU A 395 3.28 -9.71 11.34
C LEU A 395 4.13 -8.86 10.39
N VAL A 396 4.66 -7.75 10.90
CA VAL A 396 5.52 -6.82 10.14
C VAL A 396 6.83 -6.68 10.90
N ASN A 397 7.94 -7.06 10.26
CA ASN A 397 9.28 -7.00 10.86
C ASN A 397 9.37 -7.62 12.27
N GLY A 398 8.73 -8.79 12.45
CA GLY A 398 8.72 -9.51 13.72
C GLY A 398 7.81 -8.90 14.80
N ARG A 399 6.93 -7.96 14.44
CA ARG A 399 5.97 -7.33 15.36
C ARG A 399 4.55 -7.56 14.89
N VAL A 400 3.64 -7.78 15.84
CA VAL A 400 2.20 -7.82 15.56
C VAL A 400 1.70 -6.39 15.38
N CYS A 401 1.38 -6.02 14.14
CA CYS A 401 0.78 -4.74 13.79
C CYS A 401 -0.72 -4.92 13.61
N VAL A 402 -1.51 -3.98 14.14
CA VAL A 402 -2.97 -4.00 14.08
C VAL A 402 -3.45 -2.65 13.56
N ALA A 403 -4.32 -2.66 12.56
CA ALA A 403 -4.81 -1.45 11.89
C ALA A 403 -6.34 -1.44 11.82
N GLY A 404 -6.93 -0.26 11.89
CA GLY A 404 -8.36 -0.07 11.73
C GLY A 404 -9.24 -0.68 12.84
N GLY A 405 -10.51 -0.90 12.51
CA GLY A 405 -11.50 -1.50 13.41
C GLY A 405 -12.26 -0.47 14.25
N ILE A 406 -13.04 -0.98 15.20
CA ILE A 406 -14.06 -0.19 15.91
C ILE A 406 -13.89 -0.35 17.41
N SER A 407 -13.94 0.76 18.15
CA SER A 407 -13.81 0.80 19.61
C SER A 407 -15.14 0.58 20.36
N ASN A 408 -15.08 0.54 21.71
CA ASN A 408 -16.24 0.40 22.61
C ASN A 408 -17.35 1.46 22.42
N ASN A 409 -17.04 2.61 21.81
CA ASN A 409 -17.99 3.70 21.58
C ASN A 409 -18.36 3.86 20.09
N ASN A 410 -18.19 2.81 19.28
CA ASN A 410 -18.41 2.81 17.83
C ASN A 410 -17.55 3.84 17.08
N ILE A 411 -16.42 4.23 17.64
CA ILE A 411 -15.46 5.12 16.95
C ILE A 411 -14.62 4.26 16.02
N LEU A 412 -14.61 4.63 14.74
CA LEU A 412 -13.70 4.07 13.74
C LEU A 412 -12.27 4.46 14.12
N LEU A 413 -11.42 3.46 14.27
CA LEU A 413 -10.00 3.63 14.52
C LEU A 413 -9.28 3.61 13.17
N VAL A 414 -8.24 4.43 13.05
CA VAL A 414 -7.32 4.39 11.89
C VAL A 414 -6.21 3.38 12.19
#